data_AF-A0A937TNY4-F1
#
_entry.id   AF-A0A937TNY4-F1
#
_cell.length_a   1.000
_cell.length_b   1.000
_cell.length_c   1.000
_cell.angle_alpha   90.00
_cell.angle_beta   90.00
_cell.angle_gamma   90.00
#
_symmetry.space_group_name_H-M   'P 1'
#
loop_
_entity.id
_entity.type
_entity.pdbx_description
1 polymer ?
#
loop_
_entity_poly.entity_id
_entity_poly.type
_entity_poly.pdbx_seq_one_letter_code
_entity_poly.pdbx_strand_id
1 'polypeptide(L)'
;MDASGILFIILLVILFILSVIFIPYWLTMRAIPNVVKAFRKKNAVGARNALDIEELGLKPKSIFRRMLTRRDYSQQALQFLIRADVVDITEEGKFFLNDEKLMLSKWRHL
;
A
#
# COMPACT_ATOMS: atom_id res chain seq x y z
N MET A 1 23.56 35.86 -10.35
CA MET A 1 23.43 34.39 -10.42
C MET A 1 23.59 34.02 -11.87
N ASP A 2 24.62 33.25 -12.19
CA ASP A 2 24.89 32.86 -13.58
C ASP A 2 23.77 31.95 -14.10
N ALA A 3 23.50 32.00 -15.41
CA ALA A 3 22.44 31.20 -16.04
C ALA A 3 22.60 29.69 -15.75
N SER A 4 23.85 29.23 -15.63
CA SER A 4 24.23 27.88 -15.19
C SER A 4 23.77 27.57 -13.76
N GLY A 5 23.88 28.52 -12.83
CA GLY A 5 23.41 28.38 -11.46
C GLY A 5 21.88 28.27 -11.37
N ILE A 6 21.16 29.05 -12.19
CA ILE A 6 19.69 28.98 -12.25
C ILE A 6 19.24 27.63 -12.82
N LEU A 7 19.88 27.14 -13.90
CA LEU A 7 19.62 25.81 -14.47
C LEU A 7 19.89 24.68 -13.47
N PHE A 8 20.97 24.77 -12.69
CA PHE A 8 21.31 23.79 -11.68
C PHE A 8 20.25 23.73 -10.56
N ILE A 9 19.75 24.88 -10.11
CA ILE A 9 18.68 24.94 -9.11
C ILE A 9 17.38 24.34 -9.66
N ILE A 10 17.01 24.67 -10.89
CA ILE A 10 15.82 24.09 -11.54
C ILE A 10 15.92 22.56 -11.62
N LEU A 11 17.09 22.05 -12.04
CA LEU A 11 17.34 20.61 -12.09
C LEU A 11 17.18 19.96 -10.71
N LEU A 12 17.73 20.56 -9.67
CA LEU A 12 17.62 20.08 -8.29
C LEU A 12 16.17 20.03 -7.80
N VAL A 13 15.39 21.07 -8.10
CA VAL A 13 13.96 21.12 -7.73
C VAL A 13 13.18 20.02 -8.44
N ILE A 14 13.43 19.79 -9.74
CA ILE A 14 12.80 18.69 -10.49
C ILE A 14 13.17 17.34 -9.88
N LEU A 15 14.46 17.11 -9.60
CA LEU A 15 14.93 15.87 -8.99
C LEU A 15 14.31 15.64 -7.60
N PHE A 16 14.16 16.71 -6.82
CA PHE A 16 13.52 16.66 -5.51
C PHE A 16 12.04 16.27 -5.61
N ILE A 17 11.28 16.91 -6.52
CA ILE A 17 9.87 16.59 -6.75
C ILE A 17 9.72 15.11 -7.19
N LEU A 18 10.54 14.65 -8.13
CA LEU A 18 10.55 13.26 -8.57
C LEU A 18 10.82 12.30 -7.40
N SER A 19 11.79 12.62 -6.56
CA SER A 19 12.15 11.80 -5.39
C SER A 19 11.00 11.72 -4.38
N VAL A 20 10.34 12.84 -4.11
CA VAL A 20 9.19 12.90 -3.17
C VAL A 20 8.02 12.04 -3.65
N ILE A 21 7.85 11.84 -4.95
CA ILE A 21 6.79 10.99 -5.53
C ILE A 21 7.25 9.52 -5.63
N PHE A 22 8.47 9.29 -6.08
CA PHE A 22 8.98 7.94 -6.36
C PHE A 22 9.23 7.12 -5.10
N ILE A 23 9.79 7.74 -4.05
CA ILE A 23 10.09 7.08 -2.77
C ILE A 23 8.84 6.47 -2.11
N PRO A 24 7.72 7.20 -1.90
CA PRO A 24 6.54 6.63 -1.28
C PRO A 24 5.86 5.58 -2.17
N TYR A 25 5.90 5.75 -3.49
CA TYR A 25 5.39 4.75 -4.42
C TYR A 25 6.13 3.41 -4.29
N TRP A 26 7.46 3.46 -4.26
CA TRP A 26 8.30 2.28 -4.10
C TRP A 26 8.11 1.61 -2.73
N LEU A 27 8.00 2.40 -1.66
CA LEU A 27 7.71 1.89 -0.31
C LEU A 27 6.33 1.21 -0.23
N THR A 28 5.33 1.76 -0.92
CA THR A 28 3.99 1.16 -1.00
C THR A 28 4.03 -0.18 -1.72
N MET A 29 4.70 -0.25 -2.88
CA MET A 29 4.85 -1.51 -3.61
C MET A 29 5.57 -2.58 -2.79
N ARG A 30 6.56 -2.18 -1.98
CA ARG A 30 7.26 -3.09 -1.06
C ARG A 30 6.38 -3.58 0.10
N ALA A 31 5.32 -2.84 0.46
CA ALA A 31 4.39 -3.22 1.53
C ALA A 31 3.30 -4.20 1.07
N ILE A 32 2.96 -4.23 -0.23
CA ILE A 32 1.97 -5.14 -0.83
C ILE A 32 2.20 -6.62 -0.43
N PRO A 33 3.38 -7.22 -0.62
CA PRO A 33 3.61 -8.63 -0.24
C PRO A 33 3.41 -8.91 1.25
N ASN A 34 3.69 -7.93 2.11
CA ASN A 34 3.46 -8.08 3.55
C ASN A 34 1.96 -8.09 3.87
N VAL A 35 1.17 -7.28 3.16
CA VAL A 35 -0.30 -7.28 3.28
C VAL A 35 -0.86 -8.61 2.77
N VAL A 36 -0.49 -9.06 1.57
CA VAL A 36 -0.93 -10.35 1.01
C VAL A 36 -0.57 -11.53 1.93
N LYS A 37 0.64 -11.55 2.49
CA LYS A 37 1.05 -12.55 3.48
C LYS A 37 0.21 -12.50 4.76
N ALA A 38 -0.22 -11.31 5.21
CA ALA A 38 -1.09 -11.19 6.37
C ALA A 38 -2.48 -11.79 6.09
N PHE A 39 -3.06 -11.52 4.92
CA PHE A 39 -4.30 -12.15 4.47
C PHE A 39 -4.18 -13.68 4.40
N ARG A 40 -3.12 -14.21 3.77
CA ARG A 40 -2.88 -15.66 3.69
C ARG A 40 -2.65 -16.31 5.04
N LYS A 41 -1.85 -15.69 5.93
CA LYS A 41 -1.57 -16.21 7.28
C LYS A 41 -2.85 -16.33 8.13
N LYS A 42 -3.82 -15.45 7.88
CA LYS A 42 -5.12 -15.44 8.55
C LYS A 42 -6.21 -16.21 7.79
N ASN A 43 -5.86 -16.87 6.67
CA ASN A 43 -6.78 -17.54 5.76
C ASN A 43 -7.94 -16.65 5.26
N ALA A 44 -7.75 -15.34 5.20
CA ALA A 44 -8.73 -14.38 4.69
C ALA A 44 -8.77 -14.35 3.16
N VAL A 45 -8.90 -15.52 2.55
CA VAL A 45 -8.94 -15.73 1.10
C VAL A 45 -10.36 -16.13 0.72
N GLY A 46 -10.98 -15.34 -0.15
CA GLY A 46 -12.36 -15.48 -0.59
C GLY A 46 -13.40 -14.91 0.40
N ALA A 47 -14.58 -14.58 -0.13
CA ALA A 47 -15.66 -13.92 0.63
C ALA A 47 -16.12 -14.68 1.88
N ARG A 48 -15.98 -16.02 1.90
CA ARG A 48 -16.34 -16.88 3.04
C ARG A 48 -15.43 -16.68 4.26
N ASN A 49 -14.20 -16.25 4.05
CA ASN A 49 -13.21 -16.03 5.11
C ASN A 49 -12.90 -14.55 5.29
N ALA A 50 -13.80 -13.65 4.89
CA ALA A 50 -13.59 -12.22 5.05
C ALA A 50 -13.39 -11.87 6.53
N LEU A 51 -12.33 -11.12 6.81
CA LEU A 51 -11.97 -10.70 8.16
C LEU A 51 -11.97 -9.18 8.26
N ASP A 52 -12.18 -8.68 9.46
CA ASP A 52 -12.04 -7.25 9.73
C ASP A 52 -10.55 -6.83 9.66
N ILE A 53 -10.29 -5.57 9.35
CA ILE A 53 -8.97 -4.94 9.33
C ILE A 53 -8.25 -5.10 10.68
N GLU A 54 -9.02 -5.16 11.77
CA GLU A 54 -8.52 -5.39 13.13
C GLU A 54 -8.00 -6.82 13.32
N GLU A 55 -8.74 -7.81 12.80
CA GLU A 55 -8.41 -9.24 12.88
C GLU A 55 -7.27 -9.63 11.93
N LEU A 56 -7.17 -8.95 10.79
CA LEU A 56 -6.07 -9.02 9.84
C LEU A 56 -4.75 -8.49 10.42
N GLY A 57 -4.79 -7.82 11.58
CA GLY A 57 -3.60 -7.20 12.18
C GLY A 57 -3.08 -6.00 11.37
N LEU A 58 -3.88 -5.53 10.41
CA LEU A 58 -3.64 -4.33 9.61
C LEU A 58 -4.12 -3.08 10.37
N LYS A 59 -4.07 -3.12 11.71
CA LYS A 59 -4.60 -2.09 12.61
C LYS A 59 -4.18 -0.71 12.10
N PRO A 60 -5.13 0.24 11.95
CA PRO A 60 -4.76 1.64 11.99
C PRO A 60 -4.16 1.86 13.38
N LYS A 61 -2.83 1.99 13.48
CA LYS A 61 -2.22 2.47 14.72
C LYS A 61 -2.95 3.77 15.08
N SER A 62 -3.50 3.80 16.29
CA SER A 62 -4.27 4.92 16.87
C SER A 62 -3.78 6.26 16.33
N ILE A 63 -4.70 7.16 15.99
CA ILE A 63 -4.42 8.47 15.37
C ILE A 63 -3.28 9.20 16.11
N PHE A 64 -3.19 9.06 17.42
CA PHE A 64 -2.10 9.58 18.27
C PHE A 64 -0.74 8.92 18.03
N ARG A 65 -0.68 7.60 17.79
CA ARG A 65 0.55 6.88 17.39
C ARG A 65 0.95 7.17 15.94
N ARG A 66 0.00 7.58 15.10
CA ARG A 66 0.21 7.91 13.68
C ARG A 66 1.10 9.15 13.48
N MET A 67 1.16 10.04 14.48
CA MET A 67 1.99 11.25 14.46
C MET A 67 3.46 11.01 14.85
N LEU A 68 3.73 9.94 15.61
CA LEU A 68 5.07 9.58 16.12
C LEU A 68 5.71 8.37 15.41
N THR A 69 4.98 7.69 14.53
CA THR A 69 5.47 6.45 13.88
C THR A 69 5.73 6.69 12.40
N ARG A 70 6.84 6.12 11.89
CA ARG A 70 7.19 6.05 10.46
C ARG A 70 5.94 5.69 9.64
N ARG A 71 5.66 6.47 8.58
CA ARG A 71 4.51 6.33 7.67
C ARG A 71 4.28 4.85 7.35
N ASP A 72 3.26 4.22 7.94
CA ASP A 72 2.95 2.81 7.72
C ASP A 72 2.25 2.68 6.35
N TYR A 73 3.03 2.29 5.34
CA TYR A 73 2.58 2.14 3.95
C TYR A 73 1.62 0.95 3.75
N SER A 74 1.41 0.10 4.76
CA SER A 74 0.48 -1.04 4.72
C SER A 74 -0.96 -0.64 4.41
N GLN A 75 -1.41 0.49 4.96
CA GLN A 75 -2.75 1.05 4.70
C GLN A 75 -2.88 1.54 3.25
N GLN A 76 -1.82 2.17 2.75
CA GLN A 76 -1.76 2.66 1.36
C GLN A 76 -1.68 1.48 0.37
N ALA A 77 -0.97 0.42 0.73
CA ALA A 77 -0.93 -0.83 -0.01
C ALA A 77 -2.28 -1.56 0.00
N LEU A 78 -3.00 -1.58 1.12
CA LEU A 78 -4.36 -2.13 1.18
C LEU A 78 -5.30 -1.36 0.25
N GLN A 79 -5.31 -0.03 0.30
CA GLN A 79 -6.10 0.79 -0.62
C GLN A 79 -5.71 0.54 -2.08
N PHE A 80 -4.42 0.33 -2.35
CA PHE A 80 -3.95 0.00 -3.68
C PHE A 80 -4.46 -1.36 -4.15
N LEU A 81 -4.45 -2.37 -3.28
CA LEU A 81 -4.98 -3.70 -3.56
C LEU A 81 -6.51 -3.67 -3.78
N ILE A 82 -7.25 -2.85 -3.03
CA ILE A 82 -8.69 -2.64 -3.24
C ILE A 82 -8.94 -1.99 -4.61
N ARG A 83 -8.20 -0.93 -4.96
CA ARG A 83 -8.30 -0.29 -6.28
C ARG A 83 -7.88 -1.19 -7.42
N ALA A 84 -6.94 -2.10 -7.18
CA ALA A 84 -6.51 -3.10 -8.14
C ALA A 84 -7.45 -4.32 -8.19
N ASP A 85 -8.58 -4.28 -7.48
CA ASP A 85 -9.60 -5.31 -7.43
C ASP A 85 -9.09 -6.64 -6.82
N VAL A 86 -7.90 -6.65 -6.22
CA VAL A 86 -7.28 -7.84 -5.62
C VAL A 86 -7.82 -8.12 -4.21
N VAL A 87 -8.26 -7.07 -3.51
CA VAL A 87 -8.92 -7.17 -2.21
C VAL A 87 -10.33 -6.62 -2.34
N ASP A 88 -11.31 -7.46 -2.08
CA ASP A 88 -12.72 -7.11 -2.11
C ASP A 88 -13.26 -6.89 -0.69
N ILE A 89 -14.35 -6.11 -0.59
CA ILE A 89 -15.04 -5.79 0.65
C ILE A 89 -16.42 -6.43 0.60
N THR A 90 -16.79 -7.18 1.63
CA THR A 90 -18.15 -7.74 1.75
C THR A 90 -19.15 -6.65 2.15
N GLU A 91 -20.45 -6.93 1.99
CA GLU A 91 -21.52 -6.00 2.42
C GLU A 91 -21.46 -5.70 3.93
N GLU A 92 -20.86 -6.58 4.72
CA GLU A 92 -20.62 -6.42 6.16
C GLU A 92 -19.40 -5.56 6.49
N GLY A 93 -18.68 -5.04 5.49
CA GLY A 93 -17.47 -4.23 5.68
C GLY A 93 -16.20 -5.03 5.98
N LYS A 94 -16.20 -6.35 5.76
CA LYS A 94 -15.03 -7.22 5.96
C LYS A 94 -14.19 -7.32 4.70
N PHE A 95 -12.88 -7.48 4.86
CA PHE A 95 -11.93 -7.53 3.75
C PHE A 95 -11.51 -8.97 3.46
N PHE A 96 -11.42 -9.32 2.18
CA PHE A 96 -10.87 -10.61 1.77
C PHE A 96 -9.98 -10.49 0.53
N LEU A 97 -9.02 -11.40 0.41
CA LEU A 97 -8.19 -11.52 -0.78
C LEU A 97 -8.94 -12.32 -1.85
N ASN A 98 -9.04 -11.75 -3.05
CA ASN A 98 -9.57 -12.43 -4.21
C ASN A 98 -8.41 -13.11 -4.96
N ASP A 99 -8.20 -14.41 -4.72
CA ASP A 99 -7.07 -15.15 -5.29
C ASP A 99 -7.14 -15.24 -6.82
N GLU A 100 -8.34 -15.27 -7.41
CA GLU A 100 -8.52 -15.28 -8.87
C GLU A 100 -7.99 -13.98 -9.48
N LYS A 101 -8.35 -12.84 -8.89
CA LYS A 101 -7.87 -11.52 -9.32
C LYS A 101 -6.40 -11.30 -8.97
N LEU A 102 -5.91 -11.85 -7.86
CA LEU A 102 -4.48 -11.89 -7.53
C LEU A 102 -3.68 -12.60 -8.62
N MET A 103 -4.16 -13.74 -9.12
CA MET A 103 -3.52 -14.51 -10.19
C MET A 103 -3.50 -13.77 -11.54
N LEU A 104 -4.51 -12.93 -11.81
CA LEU A 104 -4.58 -12.10 -13.01
C LEU A 104 -3.75 -10.81 -12.90
N SER A 105 -3.35 -10.45 -11.70
CA SER A 105 -2.57 -9.24 -11.43
C SER A 105 -1.05 -9.47 -11.56
N LYS A 106 -0.29 -8.36 -11.55
CA LYS A 106 1.19 -8.38 -11.52
C LYS A 106 1.77 -9.11 -10.29
N TRP A 107 0.94 -9.44 -9.29
CA TRP A 107 1.33 -10.06 -8.02
C TRP A 107 1.09 -11.56 -7.94
N ARG A 108 0.85 -12.24 -9.06
CA ARG A 108 0.63 -13.71 -9.13
C ARG A 108 1.67 -14.57 -8.39
N HIS A 109 2.89 -14.08 -8.23
CA HIS A 109 4.02 -14.80 -7.62
C HIS A 109 4.19 -14.54 -6.11
N LEU A 110 3.32 -13.73 -5.50
CA LEU A 110 3.30 -13.47 -4.06
C LEU A 110 2.45 -14.51 -3.31
#